data_AF-A0A804M541-F1
#
_entry.id   AF-A0A804M541-F1
#
_cell.length_a   1.000
_cell.length_b   1.000
_cell.length_c   1.000
_cell.angle_alpha   90.00
_cell.angle_beta   90.00
_cell.angle_gamma   90.00
#
_symmetry.space_group_name_H-M   'P 1'
#
loop_
_entity.id
_entity.type
_entity.pdbx_description
1 polymer ?
#
loop_
_entity_poly.entity_id
_entity_poly.type
_entity_poly.pdbx_seq_one_letter_code
_entity_poly.pdbx_strand_id
1 'polypeptide(L)'
;MRKPRASAPGLTSLCTDKCKAVADPYIECEFMIILIDLVLHKTRAYRHVLFNKLSMGSSVDKGILYRSTLIHIALDTFRISFSKGNRAGGASSRSIFSTVSNCTEVVGDALLGNIVFIFMLLLGVRFFLKLSFDIIRYRDILFAVIISSYFKLFLFTMMVWEFPSSVIFIVEMFVLSSNVVALRVVSQFPRAHCFAVCLLAHAAKYLTQRWILGTP
;
A
#
# COMPACT_ATOMS: atom_id res chain seq x y z
N MET A 1 31.98 25.03 -42.28
CA MET A 1 32.75 25.24 -41.03
C MET A 1 32.08 26.32 -40.18
N ARG A 2 31.36 25.94 -39.12
CA ARG A 2 31.06 26.80 -37.95
C ARG A 2 31.15 25.91 -36.70
N LYS A 3 32.02 26.31 -35.77
CA LYS A 3 32.35 25.63 -34.51
C LYS A 3 31.11 25.53 -33.59
N PRO A 4 30.97 24.45 -32.79
CA PRO A 4 29.90 24.34 -31.80
C PRO A 4 30.21 25.21 -30.56
N ARG A 5 29.16 25.80 -29.98
CA ARG A 5 29.23 26.55 -28.72
C ARG A 5 29.13 25.55 -27.57
N ALA A 6 30.19 25.47 -26.77
CA ALA A 6 30.23 24.68 -25.55
C ALA A 6 29.26 25.25 -24.51
N SER A 7 28.45 24.38 -23.89
CA SER A 7 27.73 24.64 -22.65
C SER A 7 27.93 23.47 -21.70
N ALA A 8 28.16 23.82 -20.44
CA ALA A 8 28.70 23.06 -19.31
C ALA A 8 28.02 21.70 -18.97
N PRO A 9 28.69 20.81 -18.22
CA PRO A 9 28.23 19.45 -17.94
C PRO A 9 27.14 19.45 -16.86
N GLY A 10 25.90 19.60 -17.28
CA GLY A 10 24.73 19.18 -16.50
C GLY A 10 24.51 17.68 -16.71
N LEU A 11 24.53 16.91 -15.62
CA LEU A 11 24.38 15.46 -15.58
C LEU A 11 22.99 15.04 -16.09
N THR A 12 22.83 14.87 -17.40
CA THR A 12 21.62 14.25 -17.99
C THR A 12 21.78 12.73 -17.99
N SER A 13 21.20 12.03 -17.02
CA SER A 13 21.02 10.58 -17.11
C SER A 13 20.01 10.27 -18.22
N LEU A 14 20.48 9.58 -19.25
CA LEU A 14 19.68 9.14 -20.38
C LEU A 14 18.91 7.87 -19.97
N CYS A 15 17.58 7.86 -20.05
CA CYS A 15 16.78 6.64 -19.88
C CYS A 15 17.20 5.58 -20.92
N THR A 16 17.63 4.41 -20.46
CA THR A 16 18.16 3.33 -21.30
C THR A 16 17.17 2.83 -22.37
N ASP A 17 17.67 2.78 -23.61
CA ASP A 17 17.33 2.08 -24.86
C ASP A 17 15.89 1.92 -25.38
N LYS A 18 14.82 2.25 -24.63
CA LYS A 18 13.45 2.19 -25.17
C LYS A 18 12.69 3.51 -25.22
N CYS A 19 13.18 4.57 -24.60
CA CYS A 19 12.52 5.88 -24.61
C CYS A 19 13.56 6.98 -24.79
N LYS A 20 13.67 7.50 -26.02
CA LYS A 20 14.45 8.69 -26.36
C LYS A 20 13.80 9.98 -25.85
N ALA A 21 13.44 10.03 -24.58
CA ALA A 21 12.91 11.25 -23.95
C ALA A 21 13.81 11.63 -22.77
N VAL A 22 14.12 12.92 -22.70
CA VAL A 22 14.91 13.52 -21.62
C VAL A 22 14.14 13.32 -20.32
N ALA A 23 14.69 12.52 -19.41
CA ALA A 23 14.17 12.36 -18.06
C ALA A 23 14.80 13.42 -17.15
N ASP A 24 13.96 14.03 -16.32
CA ASP A 24 14.38 15.00 -15.33
C ASP A 24 15.15 14.26 -14.21
N PRO A 25 16.43 14.56 -13.94
CA PRO A 25 17.28 13.81 -13.01
C PRO A 25 16.76 13.80 -11.56
N TYR A 26 15.79 14.65 -11.21
CA TYR A 26 15.16 14.67 -9.90
C TYR A 26 14.13 13.55 -9.68
N ILE A 27 13.65 12.89 -10.74
CA ILE A 27 12.67 11.80 -10.67
C ILE A 27 13.34 10.48 -10.20
N GLU A 28 14.65 10.38 -10.33
CA GLU A 28 15.38 9.13 -10.07
C GLU A 28 15.71 8.93 -8.57
N CYS A 29 15.81 10.00 -7.77
CA CYS A 29 16.47 9.94 -6.46
C CYS A 29 15.56 9.80 -5.24
N GLU A 30 14.26 10.13 -5.28
CA GLU A 30 13.42 10.08 -4.07
C GLU A 30 12.08 9.35 -4.29
N PHE A 31 11.95 8.17 -3.68
CA PHE A 31 10.72 7.37 -3.65
C PHE A 31 9.51 8.17 -3.13
N MET A 32 9.75 9.18 -2.27
CA MET A 32 8.72 10.07 -1.74
C MET A 32 8.10 10.97 -2.82
N ILE A 33 8.88 11.48 -3.78
CA ILE A 33 8.40 12.35 -4.87
C ILE A 33 7.54 11.53 -5.84
N ILE A 34 7.95 10.30 -6.12
CA ILE A 34 7.16 9.32 -6.90
C ILE A 34 5.82 9.02 -6.22
N LEU A 35 5.83 8.84 -4.89
CA LEU A 35 4.63 8.64 -4.09
C LEU A 35 3.69 9.85 -4.17
N ILE A 36 4.21 11.06 -4.06
CA ILE A 36 3.45 12.32 -4.17
C ILE A 36 2.82 12.46 -5.57
N ASP A 37 3.55 12.17 -6.64
CA ASP A 37 2.99 12.21 -8.00
C ASP A 37 1.93 11.13 -8.24
N LEU A 38 2.00 10.02 -7.50
CA LEU A 38 0.97 8.97 -7.45
C LEU A 38 -0.27 9.44 -6.68
N VAL A 39 -0.09 10.13 -5.54
CA VAL A 39 -1.16 10.78 -4.76
C VAL A 39 -1.91 11.79 -5.63
N LEU A 40 -1.17 12.53 -6.46
CA LEU A 40 -1.67 13.54 -7.40
C LEU A 40 -2.35 12.96 -8.66
N HIS A 41 -2.55 11.64 -8.76
CA HIS A 41 -3.29 10.98 -9.85
C HIS A 41 -2.71 11.22 -11.26
N LYS A 42 -1.40 11.53 -11.41
CA LYS A 42 -0.78 11.69 -12.73
C LYS A 42 -0.48 10.33 -13.39
N THR A 43 -1.26 9.98 -14.41
CA THR A 43 -1.16 8.71 -15.16
C THR A 43 0.20 8.46 -15.83
N ARG A 44 0.96 9.51 -16.17
CA ARG A 44 2.30 9.41 -16.78
C ARG A 44 3.36 8.90 -15.80
N ALA A 45 3.29 9.32 -14.53
CA ALA A 45 4.21 8.87 -13.49
C ALA A 45 3.98 7.38 -13.16
N TYR A 46 2.72 6.96 -13.08
CA TYR A 46 2.35 5.55 -12.82
C TYR A 46 3.00 4.60 -13.85
N ARG A 47 2.94 4.95 -15.14
CA ARG A 47 3.52 4.14 -16.22
C ARG A 47 5.05 4.08 -16.18
N HIS A 48 5.72 5.17 -15.80
CA HIS A 48 7.18 5.16 -15.72
C HIS A 48 7.68 4.35 -14.52
N VAL A 49 7.01 4.48 -13.36
CA VAL A 49 7.36 3.75 -12.14
C VAL A 49 7.14 2.25 -12.31
N LEU A 50 5.96 1.85 -12.81
CA LEU A 50 5.59 0.44 -12.96
C LEU A 50 6.45 -0.32 -13.98
N PHE A 51 6.88 0.34 -15.06
CA PHE A 51 7.63 -0.31 -16.14
C PHE A 51 9.15 -0.13 -16.04
N ASN A 52 9.66 0.91 -15.37
CA ASN A 52 11.10 1.25 -15.38
C ASN A 52 11.80 0.99 -14.03
N LYS A 53 11.16 1.29 -12.89
CA LYS A 53 11.74 1.11 -11.54
C LYS A 53 11.36 -0.22 -10.88
N LEU A 54 10.29 -0.80 -11.39
CA LEU A 54 9.54 -1.90 -10.80
C LEU A 54 9.58 -3.07 -11.79
N SER A 55 10.74 -3.27 -12.43
CA SER A 55 11.00 -4.39 -13.34
C SER A 55 10.73 -5.68 -12.59
N MET A 56 9.52 -6.16 -12.79
CA MET A 56 8.88 -7.23 -12.06
C MET A 56 9.64 -8.54 -12.29
N GLY A 57 10.65 -8.84 -11.46
CA GLY A 57 11.53 -9.96 -11.78
C GLY A 57 12.83 -10.15 -11.00
N SER A 58 13.16 -9.33 -10.00
CA SER A 58 14.47 -9.43 -9.30
C SER A 58 14.35 -9.84 -7.82
N SER A 59 15.44 -10.40 -7.27
CA SER A 59 15.54 -10.80 -5.85
C SER A 59 15.31 -9.62 -4.87
N VAL A 60 15.60 -8.39 -5.32
CA VAL A 60 15.39 -7.15 -4.55
C VAL A 60 13.90 -6.90 -4.27
N ASP A 61 13.02 -7.36 -5.16
CA ASP A 61 11.57 -7.17 -5.06
C ASP A 61 11.00 -7.89 -3.83
N LYS A 62 11.50 -9.10 -3.51
CA LYS A 62 11.10 -9.85 -2.32
C LYS A 62 11.48 -9.10 -1.04
N GLY A 63 12.65 -8.46 -1.07
CA GLY A 63 13.19 -7.68 0.03
C GLY A 63 12.28 -6.51 0.42
N ILE A 64 11.89 -5.75 -0.59
CA ILE A 64 11.04 -4.58 -0.45
C ILE A 64 9.61 -4.99 -0.04
N LEU A 65 9.10 -6.08 -0.61
CA LEU A 65 7.79 -6.65 -0.26
C LEU A 65 7.68 -7.00 1.22
N TYR A 66 8.65 -7.76 1.76
CA TYR A 66 8.57 -8.17 3.16
C TYR A 66 8.65 -6.95 4.09
N ARG A 67 9.52 -5.98 3.78
CA ARG A 67 9.65 -4.74 4.56
C ARG A 67 8.37 -3.93 4.53
N SER A 68 7.79 -3.74 3.34
CA SER A 68 6.53 -3.03 3.19
C SER A 68 5.40 -3.75 3.92
N THR A 69 5.32 -5.08 3.80
CA THR A 69 4.31 -5.88 4.51
C THR A 69 4.44 -5.73 6.03
N LEU A 70 5.67 -5.76 6.56
CA LEU A 70 5.94 -5.54 7.99
C LEU A 70 5.46 -4.17 8.45
N ILE A 71 5.73 -3.11 7.67
CA ILE A 71 5.26 -1.75 7.97
C ILE A 71 3.73 -1.69 7.96
N HIS A 72 3.07 -2.32 6.99
CA HIS A 72 1.61 -2.36 6.92
C HIS A 72 0.99 -3.09 8.12
N ILE A 73 1.59 -4.20 8.55
CA ILE A 73 1.16 -4.92 9.76
C ILE A 73 1.35 -4.03 10.98
N ALA A 74 2.50 -3.38 11.14
CA ALA A 74 2.78 -2.49 12.26
C ALA A 74 1.76 -1.33 12.34
N LEU A 75 1.40 -0.74 11.20
CA LEU A 75 0.37 0.31 11.13
C LEU A 75 -1.03 -0.19 11.48
N ASP A 76 -1.40 -1.41 11.05
CA ASP A 76 -2.67 -2.02 11.42
C ASP A 76 -2.71 -2.36 12.92
N THR A 77 -1.62 -2.88 13.48
CA THR A 77 -1.45 -3.12 14.93
C THR A 77 -1.62 -1.81 15.70
N PHE A 78 -0.97 -0.72 15.25
CA PHE A 78 -1.11 0.60 15.86
C PHE A 78 -2.56 1.09 15.85
N ARG A 79 -3.25 0.97 14.71
CA ARG A 79 -4.67 1.34 14.59
C ARG A 79 -5.55 0.57 15.57
N ILE A 80 -5.36 -0.75 15.69
CA ILE A 80 -6.13 -1.61 16.59
C ILE A 80 -5.85 -1.23 18.05
N SER A 81 -4.58 -1.03 18.41
CA SER A 81 -4.17 -0.56 19.74
C SER A 81 -4.83 0.78 20.09
N PHE A 82 -4.80 1.76 19.20
CA PHE A 82 -5.42 3.06 19.40
C PHE A 82 -6.94 2.94 19.57
N SER A 83 -7.58 2.10 18.76
CA SER A 83 -9.03 1.86 18.83
C SER A 83 -9.46 1.14 20.12
N LYS A 84 -8.67 0.16 20.60
CA LYS A 84 -8.88 -0.50 21.90
C LYS A 84 -8.60 0.46 23.06
N GLY A 85 -7.56 1.30 22.95
CA GLY A 85 -7.19 2.31 23.95
C GLY A 85 -8.30 3.33 24.23
N ASN A 86 -8.96 3.84 23.19
CA ASN A 86 -10.08 4.77 23.34
C ASN A 86 -11.32 4.13 24.03
N ARG A 87 -11.43 2.80 24.05
CA ARG A 87 -12.51 2.07 24.74
C ARG A 87 -12.18 1.74 26.19
N ALA A 88 -10.90 1.54 26.50
CA ALA A 88 -10.42 1.09 27.81
C ALA A 88 -10.25 2.25 28.81
N GLY A 89 -11.13 3.25 28.78
CA GLY A 89 -11.13 4.42 29.67
C GLY A 89 -11.42 4.06 31.13
N GLY A 90 -10.44 3.44 31.80
CA GLY A 90 -10.52 3.03 33.18
C GLY A 90 -9.20 2.39 33.61
N ALA A 91 -8.49 3.03 34.54
CA ALA A 91 -7.18 2.63 35.02
C ALA A 91 -7.17 1.20 35.58
N SER A 92 -6.20 0.40 35.15
CA SER A 92 -5.81 -0.81 35.87
C SER A 92 -4.29 -0.95 35.83
N SER A 93 -3.69 -1.13 37.01
CA SER A 93 -2.34 -1.66 37.18
C SER A 93 -2.28 -3.03 36.49
N ARG A 94 -1.81 -3.06 35.25
CA ARG A 94 -1.70 -4.27 34.45
C ARG A 94 -0.34 -4.91 34.71
N SER A 95 -0.34 -6.16 35.13
CA SER A 95 0.88 -6.96 35.24
C SER A 95 1.57 -7.08 33.87
N ILE A 96 2.90 -7.27 33.86
CA ILE A 96 3.68 -7.45 32.62
C ILE A 96 3.07 -8.57 31.77
N PHE A 97 2.63 -9.67 32.39
CA PHE A 97 1.96 -10.78 31.72
C PHE A 97 0.68 -10.36 30.99
N SER A 98 -0.19 -9.59 31.64
CA SER A 98 -1.40 -9.07 31.01
C SER A 98 -1.11 -8.07 29.89
N THR A 99 0.01 -7.34 29.97
CA THR A 99 0.43 -6.41 28.91
C THR A 99 0.95 -7.17 27.69
N VAL A 100 1.77 -8.20 27.90
CA VAL A 100 2.28 -9.08 26.83
C VAL A 100 1.13 -9.82 26.15
N SER A 101 0.20 -10.38 26.91
CA SER A 101 -0.97 -11.09 26.37
C SER A 101 -1.85 -10.17 25.51
N ASN A 102 -2.09 -8.93 25.97
CA ASN A 102 -2.82 -7.94 25.17
C ASN A 102 -2.07 -7.58 23.89
N CYS A 103 -0.75 -7.39 23.94
CA CYS A 103 0.06 -7.10 22.76
C CYS A 103 0.01 -8.24 21.73
N THR A 104 0.10 -9.50 22.19
CA THR A 104 0.02 -10.67 21.30
C THR A 104 -1.35 -10.80 20.65
N GLU A 105 -2.41 -10.49 21.37
CA GLU A 105 -3.78 -10.48 20.84
C GLU A 105 -3.93 -9.41 19.75
N VAL A 106 -3.49 -8.18 20.01
CA VAL A 106 -3.59 -7.08 19.04
C VAL A 106 -2.78 -7.36 17.76
N VAL A 107 -1.60 -7.95 17.89
CA VAL A 107 -0.80 -8.38 16.74
C VAL A 107 -1.49 -9.52 15.99
N GLY A 108 -2.07 -10.49 16.71
CA GLY A 108 -2.87 -11.57 16.13
C GLY A 108 -4.06 -11.05 15.32
N ASP A 109 -4.80 -10.09 15.87
CA ASP A 109 -5.95 -9.43 15.23
C ASP A 109 -5.53 -8.72 13.93
N ALA A 110 -4.38 -8.02 13.97
CA ALA A 110 -3.81 -7.33 12.80
C ALA A 110 -3.40 -8.30 11.69
N LEU A 111 -2.75 -9.41 12.07
CA LEU A 111 -2.35 -10.46 11.13
C LEU A 111 -3.56 -11.13 10.48
N LEU A 112 -4.56 -11.50 11.28
CA LEU A 112 -5.78 -12.15 10.80
C LEU A 112 -6.54 -11.26 9.80
N GLY A 113 -6.71 -9.96 10.11
CA GLY A 113 -7.33 -9.02 9.19
C GLY A 113 -6.58 -8.88 7.86
N ASN A 114 -5.24 -8.94 7.88
CA ASN A 114 -4.43 -8.90 6.66
C ASN A 114 -4.48 -10.20 5.85
N ILE A 115 -4.55 -11.35 6.52
CA ILE A 115 -4.74 -12.65 5.85
C ILE A 115 -6.11 -12.68 5.14
N VAL A 116 -7.18 -12.25 5.82
CA VAL A 116 -8.53 -12.17 5.24
C VAL A 116 -8.55 -11.22 4.04
N PHE A 117 -7.90 -10.06 4.15
CA PHE A 117 -7.80 -9.12 3.04
C PHE A 117 -7.14 -9.73 1.80
N ILE A 118 -5.97 -10.37 1.99
CA ILE A 118 -5.26 -11.03 0.89
C ILE A 118 -6.14 -12.12 0.30
N PHE A 119 -6.71 -13.00 1.13
CA PHE A 119 -7.57 -14.09 0.68
C PHE A 119 -8.77 -13.60 -0.15
N MET A 120 -9.48 -12.59 0.32
CA MET A 120 -10.64 -12.01 -0.37
C MET A 120 -10.24 -11.31 -1.67
N LEU A 121 -9.10 -10.63 -1.69
CA LEU A 121 -8.58 -9.99 -2.90
C LEU A 121 -8.28 -11.04 -3.98
N LEU A 122 -7.70 -12.17 -3.60
CA LEU A 122 -7.35 -13.25 -4.53
C LEU A 122 -8.57 -14.00 -5.04
N LEU A 123 -9.53 -14.28 -4.17
CA LEU A 123 -10.82 -14.84 -4.58
C LEU A 123 -11.56 -13.89 -5.50
N GLY A 124 -11.57 -12.59 -5.18
CA GLY A 124 -12.20 -11.56 -6.00
C GLY A 124 -11.55 -11.46 -7.38
N VAL A 125 -10.21 -11.46 -7.46
CA VAL A 125 -9.50 -11.50 -8.74
C VAL A 125 -9.82 -12.78 -9.50
N ARG A 126 -9.82 -13.95 -8.85
CA ARG A 126 -10.16 -15.22 -9.52
C ARG A 126 -11.59 -15.19 -10.10
N PHE A 127 -12.55 -14.74 -9.32
CA PHE A 127 -13.97 -14.80 -9.66
C PHE A 127 -14.36 -13.73 -10.69
N PHE A 128 -14.01 -12.47 -10.46
CA PHE A 128 -14.42 -11.34 -11.30
C PHE A 128 -13.54 -11.13 -12.53
N LEU A 129 -12.25 -11.52 -12.46
CA LEU A 129 -11.28 -11.29 -13.52
C LEU A 129 -10.97 -12.57 -14.32
N LYS A 130 -11.53 -13.73 -13.94
CA LYS A 130 -11.29 -15.05 -14.58
C LYS A 130 -9.81 -15.29 -14.92
N LEU A 131 -8.91 -14.77 -14.09
CA LEU A 131 -7.49 -14.76 -14.37
C LEU A 131 -6.90 -16.15 -14.08
N SER A 132 -6.13 -16.71 -15.01
CA SER A 132 -5.38 -17.95 -14.79
C SER A 132 -4.29 -17.77 -13.72
N PHE A 133 -4.07 -18.81 -12.90
CA PHE A 133 -3.14 -18.83 -11.76
C PHE A 133 -1.67 -18.92 -12.20
N ASP A 134 -1.16 -17.89 -12.86
CA ASP A 134 0.29 -17.74 -12.97
C ASP A 134 0.83 -17.16 -11.66
N ILE A 135 1.75 -17.90 -11.02
CA ILE A 135 2.44 -17.50 -9.76
C ILE A 135 3.09 -16.12 -9.90
N ILE A 136 3.59 -15.80 -11.10
CA ILE A 136 4.18 -14.50 -11.42
C ILE A 136 3.12 -13.41 -11.34
N ARG A 137 1.98 -13.57 -12.03
CA ARG A 137 0.87 -12.59 -12.02
C ARG A 137 0.30 -12.36 -10.62
N TYR A 138 0.27 -13.41 -9.78
CA TYR A 138 -0.14 -13.28 -8.39
C TYR A 138 0.77 -12.35 -7.59
N ARG A 139 2.09 -12.55 -7.72
CA ARG A 139 3.10 -11.73 -7.05
C ARG A 139 2.97 -10.27 -7.49
N ASP A 140 2.73 -10.05 -8.77
CA ASP A 140 2.59 -8.73 -9.38
C ASP A 140 1.38 -7.97 -8.83
N ILE A 141 0.24 -8.65 -8.69
CA ILE A 141 -0.97 -8.09 -8.10
C ILE A 141 -0.75 -7.75 -6.62
N LEU A 142 -0.18 -8.68 -5.83
CA LEU A 142 0.10 -8.42 -4.42
C LEU A 142 1.08 -7.25 -4.26
N PHE A 143 2.13 -7.21 -5.07
CA PHE A 143 3.12 -6.14 -5.06
C PHE A 143 2.47 -4.79 -5.34
N ALA A 144 1.65 -4.70 -6.38
CA ALA A 144 0.94 -3.48 -6.72
C ALA A 144 0.01 -3.02 -5.57
N VAL A 145 -0.75 -3.94 -4.97
CA VAL A 145 -1.69 -3.65 -3.87
C VAL A 145 -0.97 -3.20 -2.59
N ILE A 146 0.14 -3.87 -2.24
CA ILE A 146 0.94 -3.53 -1.07
C ILE A 146 1.56 -2.14 -1.26
N ILE A 147 2.10 -1.84 -2.44
CA ILE A 147 2.65 -0.50 -2.71
C ILE A 147 1.55 0.54 -2.72
N SER A 148 0.40 0.29 -3.34
CA SER A 148 -0.70 1.26 -3.41
C SER A 148 -1.35 1.56 -2.06
N SER A 149 -1.06 0.74 -1.03
CA SER A 149 -1.54 0.94 0.34
C SER A 149 -0.69 1.90 1.19
N TYR A 150 0.26 2.62 0.57
CA TYR A 150 1.15 3.59 1.23
C TYR A 150 0.45 4.67 2.06
N PHE A 151 -0.80 5.04 1.74
CA PHE A 151 -1.55 6.06 2.47
C PHE A 151 -1.76 5.69 3.94
N LYS A 152 -1.65 4.41 4.31
CA LYS A 152 -1.65 3.99 5.71
C LYS A 152 -0.54 4.65 6.54
N LEU A 153 0.56 5.10 5.91
CA LEU A 153 1.61 5.86 6.60
C LEU A 153 1.08 7.15 7.22
N PHE A 154 0.00 7.72 6.68
CA PHE A 154 -0.67 8.87 7.29
C PHE A 154 -1.27 8.55 8.67
N LEU A 155 -1.49 7.27 9.00
CA LEU A 155 -1.88 6.90 10.37
C LEU A 155 -0.77 7.21 11.39
N PHE A 156 0.50 7.35 10.96
CA PHE A 156 1.57 7.79 11.84
C PHE A 156 1.42 9.25 12.26
N THR A 157 0.82 10.11 11.42
CA THR A 157 0.60 11.51 11.81
C THR A 157 -0.44 11.62 12.92
N MET A 158 -1.31 10.62 13.10
CA MET A 158 -2.21 10.49 14.27
C MET A 158 -1.44 10.33 15.58
N MET A 159 -0.18 9.89 15.55
CA MET A 159 0.66 9.79 16.76
C MET A 159 1.14 11.18 17.22
N VAL A 160 1.37 12.08 16.26
CA VAL A 160 1.91 13.42 16.53
C VAL A 160 0.78 14.41 16.80
N TRP A 161 -0.38 14.22 16.15
CA TRP A 161 -1.50 15.15 16.20
C TRP A 161 -2.80 14.46 16.64
N GLU A 162 -3.54 15.13 17.52
CA GLU A 162 -4.87 14.70 17.98
C GLU A 162 -5.91 14.94 16.89
N PHE A 163 -6.17 13.91 16.09
CA PHE A 163 -7.22 13.93 15.08
C PHE A 163 -8.42 13.08 15.52
N PRO A 164 -9.65 13.45 15.09
CA PRO A 164 -10.82 12.63 15.32
C PRO A 164 -10.70 11.28 14.61
N SER A 165 -11.35 10.24 15.16
CA SER A 165 -11.34 8.89 14.58
C SER A 165 -11.91 8.82 13.16
N SER A 166 -12.61 9.86 12.70
CA SER A 166 -13.09 10.02 11.31
C SER A 166 -11.95 10.02 10.29
N VAL A 167 -10.76 10.51 10.65
CA VAL A 167 -9.63 10.56 9.70
C VAL A 167 -9.11 9.17 9.35
N ILE A 168 -9.26 8.18 10.23
CA ILE A 168 -8.93 6.78 9.94
C ILE A 168 -9.77 6.28 8.75
N PHE A 169 -11.07 6.60 8.73
CA PHE A 169 -11.96 6.23 7.62
C PHE A 169 -11.59 6.95 6.32
N ILE A 170 -11.18 8.22 6.41
CA ILE A 170 -10.72 9.00 5.24
C ILE A 170 -9.47 8.33 4.63
N VAL A 171 -8.49 7.99 5.45
CA VAL A 171 -7.28 7.28 5.01
C VAL A 171 -7.63 5.94 4.38
N GLU A 172 -8.55 5.17 4.97
CA GLU A 172 -9.00 3.89 4.41
C GLU A 172 -9.70 4.05 3.06
N MET A 173 -10.49 5.11 2.86
CA MET A 173 -11.08 5.43 1.55
C MET A 173 -10.02 5.78 0.50
N PHE A 174 -8.99 6.54 0.87
CA PHE A 174 -7.86 6.82 -0.03
C PHE A 174 -7.10 5.56 -0.39
N VAL A 175 -6.81 4.70 0.60
CA VAL A 175 -6.18 3.38 0.38
C VAL A 175 -7.03 2.52 -0.57
N LEU A 176 -8.35 2.49 -0.38
CA LEU A 176 -9.27 1.78 -1.28
C LEU A 176 -9.18 2.32 -2.71
N SER A 177 -9.26 3.63 -2.90
CA SER A 177 -9.19 4.27 -4.21
C SER A 177 -7.87 3.97 -4.95
N SER A 178 -6.75 4.05 -4.22
CA SER A 178 -5.41 3.77 -4.73
C SER A 178 -5.28 2.30 -5.16
N ASN A 179 -5.81 1.37 -4.35
CA ASN A 179 -5.81 -0.06 -4.66
C ASN A 179 -6.64 -0.38 -5.91
N VAL A 180 -7.77 0.30 -6.14
CA VAL A 180 -8.59 0.13 -7.34
C VAL A 180 -7.83 0.54 -8.60
N VAL A 181 -7.13 1.68 -8.54
CA VAL A 181 -6.30 2.16 -9.65
C VAL A 181 -5.15 1.18 -9.90
N ALA A 182 -4.47 0.73 -8.85
CA ALA A 182 -3.35 -0.19 -9.00
C ALA A 182 -3.77 -1.54 -9.59
N LEU A 183 -4.86 -2.11 -9.06
CA LEU A 183 -5.42 -3.36 -9.58
C LEU A 183 -5.82 -3.21 -11.04
N ARG A 184 -6.41 -2.07 -11.42
CA ARG A 184 -6.78 -1.79 -12.82
C ARG A 184 -5.56 -1.75 -13.73
N VAL A 185 -4.45 -1.15 -13.32
CA VAL A 185 -3.27 -1.05 -14.18
C VAL A 185 -2.60 -2.41 -14.38
N VAL A 186 -2.53 -3.23 -13.33
CA VAL A 186 -1.95 -4.58 -13.43
C VAL A 186 -2.84 -5.51 -14.23
N SER A 187 -4.15 -5.43 -14.02
CA SER A 187 -5.08 -6.42 -14.56
C SER A 187 -5.74 -6.01 -15.89
N GLN A 188 -5.72 -4.72 -16.25
CA GLN A 188 -6.34 -4.15 -17.45
C GLN A 188 -7.88 -4.32 -17.55
N PHE A 189 -8.55 -4.70 -16.46
CA PHE A 189 -10.01 -4.88 -16.43
C PHE A 189 -10.80 -3.57 -16.30
N PRO A 190 -12.14 -3.61 -16.52
CA PRO A 190 -13.02 -2.48 -16.28
C PRO A 190 -12.94 -1.98 -14.84
N ARG A 191 -13.09 -0.66 -14.65
CA ARG A 191 -13.04 -0.01 -13.32
C ARG A 191 -14.04 -0.62 -12.34
N ALA A 192 -15.23 -0.98 -12.81
CA ALA A 192 -16.30 -1.52 -11.97
C ALA A 192 -15.89 -2.85 -11.29
N HIS A 193 -15.24 -3.76 -12.02
CA HIS A 193 -14.81 -5.05 -11.47
C HIS A 193 -13.67 -4.86 -10.47
N CYS A 194 -12.70 -3.99 -10.78
CA CYS A 194 -11.61 -3.68 -9.86
C CYS A 194 -12.13 -3.03 -8.58
N PHE A 195 -13.10 -2.10 -8.72
CA PHE A 195 -13.76 -1.47 -7.59
C PHE A 195 -14.50 -2.48 -6.72
N ALA A 196 -15.30 -3.36 -7.32
CA ALA A 196 -16.03 -4.39 -6.59
C ALA A 196 -15.10 -5.33 -5.80
N VAL A 197 -14.00 -5.79 -6.42
CA VAL A 197 -13.02 -6.66 -5.76
C VAL A 197 -12.34 -5.98 -4.59
N CYS A 198 -11.85 -4.74 -4.78
CA CYS A 198 -11.19 -4.01 -3.70
C CYS A 198 -12.18 -3.66 -2.57
N LEU A 199 -13.40 -3.24 -2.91
CA LEU A 199 -14.42 -2.91 -1.92
C LEU A 199 -14.77 -4.14 -1.08
N LEU A 200 -14.96 -5.30 -1.71
CA LEU A 200 -15.26 -6.54 -1.02
C LEU A 200 -14.12 -6.96 -0.09
N ALA A 201 -12.87 -6.85 -0.54
CA ALA A 201 -11.70 -7.19 0.28
C ALA A 201 -11.56 -6.28 1.52
N HIS A 202 -11.74 -4.95 1.35
CA HIS A 202 -11.70 -3.99 2.45
C HIS A 202 -12.89 -4.14 3.39
N ALA A 203 -14.09 -4.37 2.86
CA ALA A 203 -15.28 -4.62 3.66
C ALA A 203 -15.13 -5.89 4.51
N ALA A 204 -14.63 -6.98 3.93
CA ALA A 204 -14.36 -8.21 4.66
C ALA A 204 -13.35 -8.01 5.79
N LYS A 205 -12.22 -7.34 5.51
CA LYS A 205 -11.22 -7.00 6.54
C LYS A 205 -11.84 -6.17 7.67
N TYR A 206 -12.59 -5.12 7.33
CA TYR A 206 -13.23 -4.26 8.30
C TYR A 206 -14.24 -5.02 9.17
N LEU A 207 -15.04 -5.89 8.57
CA LEU A 207 -15.99 -6.73 9.29
C LEU A 207 -15.28 -7.69 10.23
N THR A 208 -14.22 -8.37 9.78
CA THR A 208 -13.42 -9.27 10.64
C THR A 208 -12.84 -8.51 11.83
N GLN A 209 -12.24 -7.34 11.60
CA GLN A 209 -11.69 -6.52 12.67
C GLN A 209 -12.76 -6.00 13.63
N ARG A 210 -13.94 -5.63 13.12
CA ARG A 210 -15.06 -5.19 13.96
C ARG A 210 -15.65 -6.33 14.78
N TRP A 211 -15.72 -7.54 14.22
CA TRP A 211 -16.13 -8.74 14.94
C TRP A 211 -15.18 -9.05 16.09
N ILE A 212 -13.87 -9.02 15.82
CA ILE A 212 -12.83 -9.26 16.83
C ILE A 212 -12.82 -8.16 17.90
N LEU A 213 -13.03 -6.89 17.54
CA LEU A 213 -13.18 -5.81 18.53
C LEU A 213 -14.53 -5.85 19.26
N GLY A 214 -15.51 -6.61 18.78
CA GLY A 214 -16.87 -6.67 19.28
C GLY A 214 -17.16 -7.89 20.16
N THR A 215 -16.22 -8.83 20.28
CA THR A 215 -16.33 -9.90 21.27
C THR A 215 -16.18 -9.30 22.67
N PRO A 216 -17.17 -9.50 23.55
CA PRO A 216 -17.16 -8.99 24.92
C PRO A 216 -16.03 -9.57 25.76
#